data_AF-A0A9P4J836-F1
#
_entry.id   AF-A0A9P4J836-F1
#
_cell.length_a   1.000
_cell.length_b   1.000
_cell.length_c   1.000
_cell.angle_alpha   90.00
_cell.angle_beta   90.00
_cell.angle_gamma   90.00
#
_symmetry.space_group_name_H-M   'P 1'
#
loop_
_entity.id
_entity.type
_entity.pdbx_description
1 polymer ?
#
loop_
_entity_poly.entity_id
_entity_poly.type
_entity_poly.pdbx_seq_one_letter_code
_entity_poly.pdbx_strand_id
1 'polypeptide(L)'
;MGDSALKRRGSYPIQNHEFTEANSSKPNPWDDKSNSLPSTIRAFKEPTKAEHTGRSLIVMLDGTGDQFDHDNSNVVHFISCLKKHENERQVVYYQSGIGTSDEGGILNYVKSTLDMAIGSSLGTHIKDAYKFLMRNYREGDRICLLGFSRGAYTVRCLVGMLHKIGLLPANNFSQVGFAYNFYKDNSHDGWKMSHEFKRTFCTDVSVYFVGLWDCVASVGIIPRKLPFSKSPTNSISYFRHAMSLDEHRSKFKICQWRQDEGLEERTKKVWGQNYKFNKPPTDVLEVWFMGAHADVGGGAVANETRNMLSRIPLRWMIRQCFECNTGILFNTKRLAEHGLDVHTLWPTYRPSSRLTLEPPPSLLEAYESKTMPARELPEHDHHLSLMSEATEDYFDARAPVNDQLVQAKGWWLLEFWPVKVHMLKANGETWEKRVRWNLGRHRACRQNQPKIHWTVQHMMDEKRYNIRARVDNVCTWHIAD
;
A
#
# COMPACT_ATOMS: atom_id res chain seq x y z
N MET A 1 67.90 -7.55 -62.34
CA MET A 1 66.83 -6.92 -63.15
C MET A 1 65.64 -6.81 -62.22
N GLY A 2 65.35 -5.69 -61.53
CA GLY A 2 64.91 -4.39 -62.07
C GLY A 2 63.59 -4.58 -62.82
N ASP A 3 62.42 -4.02 -62.48
CA ASP A 3 62.14 -2.74 -61.82
C ASP A 3 60.67 -2.66 -61.31
N SER A 4 60.41 -1.68 -60.44
CA SER A 4 59.14 -1.31 -59.75
C SER A 4 58.14 -0.54 -60.66
N ALA A 5 56.83 -0.39 -60.37
CA ALA A 5 56.17 0.61 -59.49
C ALA A 5 54.62 0.48 -59.65
N LEU A 6 53.68 0.58 -58.67
CA LEU A 6 53.27 1.56 -57.64
C LEU A 6 52.29 2.71 -58.07
N LYS A 7 51.01 2.57 -57.64
CA LYS A 7 50.00 3.56 -57.12
C LYS A 7 49.35 4.64 -58.01
N ARG A 8 48.01 4.83 -57.88
CA ARG A 8 47.32 5.90 -57.09
C ARG A 8 45.76 5.81 -57.13
N ARG A 9 45.10 6.59 -56.24
CA ARG A 9 43.76 6.51 -55.59
C ARG A 9 42.62 7.36 -56.23
N GLY A 10 41.36 7.02 -55.87
CA GLY A 10 40.19 7.90 -55.58
C GLY A 10 39.48 8.55 -56.79
N SER A 11 38.17 8.81 -56.88
CA SER A 11 37.06 9.01 -55.91
C SER A 11 35.68 9.05 -56.65
N TYR A 12 34.59 8.80 -55.90
CA TYR A 12 33.13 8.67 -56.18
C TYR A 12 32.45 9.25 -57.46
N PRO A 13 31.36 8.60 -57.94
CA PRO A 13 30.36 9.21 -58.82
C PRO A 13 29.02 9.56 -58.12
N ILE A 14 28.42 10.66 -58.58
CA ILE A 14 27.08 11.19 -58.23
C ILE A 14 26.05 10.50 -59.14
N GLN A 15 24.90 10.04 -58.59
CA GLN A 15 23.78 9.48 -59.38
C GLN A 15 22.64 10.49 -59.51
N ASN A 16 22.18 10.66 -60.76
CA ASN A 16 21.03 11.46 -61.16
C ASN A 16 19.71 10.66 -61.11
N HIS A 17 18.64 11.42 -60.90
CA HIS A 17 17.24 11.04 -60.72
C HIS A 17 16.57 10.37 -61.93
N GLU A 18 15.73 9.36 -61.65
CA GLU A 18 14.53 9.04 -62.44
C GLU A 18 13.29 9.13 -61.52
N PHE A 19 12.23 9.76 -62.05
CA PHE A 19 10.96 10.03 -61.39
C PHE A 19 10.08 8.77 -61.37
N THR A 20 9.74 8.27 -60.19
CA THR A 20 8.64 7.29 -59.98
C THR A 20 7.38 7.99 -59.51
N GLU A 21 6.27 7.75 -60.22
CA GLU A 21 4.92 8.19 -59.87
C GLU A 21 4.53 7.74 -58.45
N ALA A 22 4.05 8.70 -57.66
CA ALA A 22 3.63 8.51 -56.29
C ALA A 22 2.29 7.78 -56.23
N ASN A 23 2.32 6.47 -55.97
CA ASN A 23 1.14 5.74 -55.53
C ASN A 23 0.92 6.03 -54.04
N SER A 24 0.04 7.00 -53.75
CA SER A 24 -0.28 7.42 -52.40
C SER A 24 -1.23 6.43 -51.72
N SER A 25 -0.67 5.38 -51.11
CA SER A 25 -1.33 4.69 -50.00
C SER A 25 -0.64 5.11 -48.70
N LYS A 26 -1.00 6.30 -48.19
CA LYS A 26 -0.74 6.59 -46.77
C LYS A 26 -1.54 5.56 -45.97
N PRO A 27 -0.93 4.78 -45.08
CA PRO A 27 -1.70 3.91 -44.20
C PRO A 27 -2.67 4.78 -43.41
N ASN A 28 -3.95 4.41 -43.42
CA ASN A 28 -4.99 5.03 -42.62
C ASN A 28 -4.59 4.88 -41.14
N PRO A 29 -4.49 5.96 -40.34
CA PRO A 29 -4.07 5.88 -38.93
C PRO A 29 -5.04 5.11 -38.01
N TRP A 30 -6.15 4.64 -38.57
CA TRP A 30 -7.24 3.97 -37.86
C TRP A 30 -7.41 2.50 -38.22
N ASP A 31 -6.59 1.97 -39.12
CA ASP A 31 -6.62 0.54 -39.44
C ASP A 31 -5.49 -0.17 -38.68
N ASP A 32 -5.92 -1.04 -37.77
CA ASP A 32 -5.16 -1.99 -36.95
C ASP A 32 -4.66 -1.53 -35.56
N LYS A 33 -5.63 -1.31 -34.64
CA LYS A 33 -5.41 -1.60 -33.21
C LYS A 33 -6.26 -2.80 -32.81
N SER A 34 -5.62 -3.95 -32.66
CA SER A 34 -6.17 -5.13 -32.01
C SER A 34 -7.00 -4.74 -30.78
N ASN A 35 -8.28 -5.15 -30.73
CA ASN A 35 -9.18 -5.05 -29.58
C ASN A 35 -8.69 -5.83 -28.32
N SER A 36 -7.44 -6.28 -28.29
CA SER A 36 -6.85 -7.04 -27.21
C SER A 36 -6.31 -6.12 -26.11
N LEU A 37 -6.68 -6.42 -24.86
CA LEU A 37 -6.10 -5.79 -23.68
C LEU A 37 -4.57 -5.94 -23.65
N PRO A 38 -3.82 -4.91 -23.22
CA PRO A 38 -2.37 -5.03 -23.09
C PRO A 38 -2.01 -6.04 -22.00
N SER A 39 -0.86 -6.71 -22.10
CA SER A 39 -0.39 -7.66 -21.09
C SER A 39 -0.03 -6.98 -19.75
N THR A 40 0.30 -5.69 -19.79
CA THR A 40 0.57 -4.87 -18.62
C THR A 40 -0.11 -3.51 -18.71
N ILE A 41 -0.59 -3.01 -17.58
CA ILE A 41 -1.21 -1.70 -17.45
C ILE A 41 -0.40 -0.88 -16.45
N ARG A 42 -0.14 0.39 -16.80
CA ARG A 42 0.54 1.32 -15.92
C ARG A 42 -0.48 2.19 -15.19
N ALA A 43 -0.31 2.34 -13.88
CA ALA A 43 -1.25 3.03 -13.00
C ALA A 43 -1.17 4.56 -13.16
N PHE A 44 -1.83 5.05 -14.22
CA PHE A 44 -2.04 6.46 -14.50
C PHE A 44 -3.53 6.73 -14.72
N LYS A 45 -3.99 7.87 -14.20
CA LYS A 45 -5.34 8.36 -14.40
C LYS A 45 -5.58 8.80 -15.84
N GLU A 46 -4.60 9.50 -16.42
CA GLU A 46 -4.62 9.96 -17.81
C GLU A 46 -3.29 9.56 -18.49
N PRO A 47 -3.30 8.73 -19.55
CA PRO A 47 -2.08 8.27 -20.23
C PRO A 47 -1.25 9.41 -20.83
N THR A 48 -1.90 10.51 -21.22
CA THR A 48 -1.30 11.67 -21.91
C THR A 48 -0.54 12.61 -20.97
N LYS A 49 -0.78 12.56 -19.65
CA LYS A 49 -0.03 13.30 -18.63
C LYS A 49 1.12 12.50 -18.02
N ALA A 50 1.46 11.35 -18.60
CA ALA A 50 2.54 10.48 -18.16
C ALA A 50 3.94 11.06 -18.51
N GLU A 51 4.23 12.30 -18.11
CA GLU A 51 5.55 12.94 -18.28
C GLU A 51 6.62 12.33 -17.35
N HIS A 52 6.27 11.35 -16.52
CA HIS A 52 7.23 10.74 -15.61
C HIS A 52 8.11 9.70 -16.31
N THR A 53 9.35 10.11 -16.55
CA THR A 53 10.39 9.28 -17.16
C THR A 53 11.13 8.38 -16.16
N GLY A 54 11.05 8.67 -14.86
CA GLY A 54 11.67 7.87 -13.80
C GLY A 54 10.94 6.56 -13.49
N ARG A 55 11.61 5.65 -12.78
CA ARG A 55 11.09 4.31 -12.47
C ARG A 55 10.24 4.31 -11.21
N SER A 56 9.44 3.27 -11.01
CA SER A 56 8.74 3.02 -9.75
C SER A 56 9.54 2.05 -8.88
N LEU A 57 10.01 2.49 -7.72
CA LEU A 57 10.63 1.67 -6.69
C LEU A 57 9.59 1.28 -5.67
N ILE A 58 9.23 0.00 -5.63
CA ILE A 58 8.13 -0.52 -4.82
C ILE A 58 8.70 -1.36 -3.68
N VAL A 59 8.42 -0.96 -2.45
CA VAL A 59 8.79 -1.68 -1.23
C VAL A 59 7.51 -2.14 -0.55
N MET A 60 7.38 -3.44 -0.32
CA MET A 60 6.22 -4.08 0.29
C MET A 60 6.64 -4.84 1.55
N LEU A 61 6.11 -4.45 2.70
CA LEU A 61 6.46 -5.02 3.99
C LEU A 61 5.22 -5.69 4.62
N ASP A 62 5.30 -6.99 4.85
CA ASP A 62 4.16 -7.78 5.32
C ASP A 62 3.93 -7.73 6.84
N GLY A 63 2.74 -8.17 7.26
CA GLY A 63 2.37 -8.31 8.66
C GLY A 63 3.17 -9.42 9.34
N THR A 64 3.47 -9.26 10.63
CA THR A 64 4.22 -10.28 11.40
C THR A 64 3.46 -11.59 11.50
N GLY A 65 4.15 -12.67 11.22
CA GLY A 65 3.58 -14.01 11.07
C GLY A 65 3.13 -14.32 9.64
N ASP A 66 2.97 -13.31 8.78
CA ASP A 66 2.52 -13.51 7.40
C ASP A 66 3.71 -13.79 6.48
N GLN A 67 3.55 -14.83 5.65
CA GLN A 67 4.47 -15.23 4.60
C GLN A 67 3.66 -15.74 3.39
N PHE A 68 4.36 -16.11 2.32
CA PHE A 68 3.70 -16.78 1.22
C PHE A 68 3.31 -18.21 1.63
N ASP A 69 2.01 -18.47 1.72
CA ASP A 69 1.44 -19.75 2.13
C ASP A 69 0.01 -19.94 1.58
N HIS A 70 -0.80 -20.74 2.27
CA HIS A 70 -2.15 -21.11 1.84
C HIS A 70 -3.22 -20.04 2.16
N ASP A 71 -2.87 -19.00 2.92
CA ASP A 71 -3.74 -17.91 3.34
C ASP A 71 -3.01 -16.57 3.25
N ASN A 72 -2.80 -16.11 2.01
CA ASN A 72 -1.94 -14.99 1.72
C ASN A 72 -2.52 -13.63 2.18
N SER A 73 -1.61 -12.72 2.52
CA SER A 73 -1.93 -11.32 2.77
C SER A 73 -2.27 -10.57 1.48
N ASN A 74 -2.91 -9.41 1.62
CA ASN A 74 -3.10 -8.46 0.53
C ASN A 74 -1.77 -7.88 0.04
N VAL A 75 -0.69 -7.92 0.84
CA VAL A 75 0.65 -7.55 0.36
C VAL A 75 1.12 -8.57 -0.68
N VAL A 76 0.94 -9.86 -0.39
CA VAL A 76 1.25 -10.97 -1.32
C VAL A 76 0.34 -10.93 -2.56
N HIS A 77 -0.95 -10.71 -2.40
CA HIS A 77 -1.85 -10.55 -3.54
C HIS A 77 -1.50 -9.32 -4.39
N PHE A 78 -1.13 -8.19 -3.78
CA PHE A 78 -0.70 -7.00 -4.49
C PHE A 78 0.58 -7.24 -5.30
N ILE A 79 1.64 -7.84 -4.70
CA ILE A 79 2.85 -8.19 -5.44
C ILE A 79 2.57 -9.21 -6.56
N SER A 80 1.59 -10.11 -6.40
CA SER A 80 1.17 -11.04 -7.46
C SER A 80 0.72 -10.29 -8.72
N CYS A 81 0.06 -9.13 -8.56
CA CYS A 81 -0.38 -8.26 -9.65
C CYS A 81 0.74 -7.47 -10.33
N LEU A 82 1.94 -7.38 -9.75
CA LEU A 82 3.02 -6.57 -10.32
C LEU A 82 3.80 -7.29 -11.42
N LYS A 83 4.25 -6.51 -12.41
CA LYS A 83 5.33 -6.92 -13.31
C LYS A 83 6.68 -6.82 -12.57
N LYS A 84 7.31 -7.96 -12.28
CA LYS A 84 8.48 -8.05 -11.38
C LYS A 84 9.84 -7.90 -12.08
N HIS A 85 9.91 -8.15 -13.38
CA HIS A 85 11.16 -8.17 -14.15
C HIS A 85 11.13 -7.13 -15.27
N GLU A 86 11.14 -5.85 -14.87
CA GLU A 86 11.13 -4.70 -15.79
C GLU A 86 12.01 -3.58 -15.21
N ASN A 87 13.27 -3.89 -14.90
CA ASN A 87 14.17 -3.06 -14.08
C ASN A 87 14.41 -1.62 -14.60
N GLU A 88 14.15 -1.38 -15.89
CA GLU A 88 14.22 -0.06 -16.51
C GLU A 88 12.98 0.81 -16.23
N ARG A 89 11.92 0.24 -15.65
CA ARG A 89 10.65 0.92 -15.37
C ARG A 89 10.17 0.70 -13.94
N GLN A 90 10.45 -0.45 -13.34
CA GLN A 90 9.95 -0.84 -12.04
C GLN A 90 10.92 -1.79 -11.33
N VAL A 91 11.19 -1.52 -10.06
CA VAL A 91 11.98 -2.39 -9.18
C VAL A 91 11.15 -2.73 -7.96
N VAL A 92 11.05 -4.02 -7.63
CA VAL A 92 10.13 -4.54 -6.61
C VAL A 92 10.92 -5.21 -5.49
N TYR A 93 10.57 -4.88 -4.25
CA TYR A 93 11.07 -5.53 -3.04
C TYR A 93 9.92 -5.96 -2.15
N TYR A 94 9.95 -7.23 -1.73
CA TYR A 94 9.04 -7.78 -0.73
C TYR A 94 9.85 -8.31 0.44
N GLN A 95 9.33 -8.08 1.64
CA GLN A 95 9.86 -8.63 2.88
C GLN A 95 8.70 -9.25 3.67
N SER A 96 8.87 -10.52 4.04
CA SER A 96 7.92 -11.26 4.87
C SER A 96 7.78 -10.64 6.26
N GLY A 97 6.74 -11.07 6.97
CA GLY A 97 6.46 -10.65 8.32
C GLY A 97 7.59 -10.87 9.31
N ILE A 98 7.73 -9.96 10.27
CA ILE A 98 8.57 -10.21 11.46
C ILE A 98 8.17 -11.55 12.08
N GLY A 99 9.14 -12.38 12.47
CA GLY A 99 8.88 -13.64 13.17
C GLY A 99 8.49 -14.83 12.27
N THR A 100 8.56 -14.68 10.95
CA THR A 100 8.51 -15.80 10.00
C THR A 100 9.88 -16.50 10.01
N SER A 101 9.96 -17.63 10.70
CA SER A 101 11.07 -18.58 10.62
C SER A 101 10.49 -19.90 10.16
N ASP A 102 11.21 -20.64 9.31
CA ASP A 102 10.75 -21.85 8.59
C ASP A 102 10.21 -23.00 9.47
N GLU A 103 10.16 -22.85 10.80
CA GLU A 103 9.67 -23.86 11.73
C GLU A 103 8.57 -23.31 12.68
N GLY A 104 7.32 -23.74 12.43
CA GLY A 104 6.28 -23.93 13.45
C GLY A 104 5.09 -22.96 13.42
N GLY A 105 3.88 -23.54 13.33
CA GLY A 105 2.60 -22.85 13.12
C GLY A 105 2.03 -22.05 14.30
N ILE A 106 0.68 -21.95 14.36
CA ILE A 106 -0.14 -21.02 15.18
C ILE A 106 0.31 -20.85 16.65
N LEU A 107 0.91 -21.86 17.27
CA LEU A 107 1.44 -21.76 18.64
C LEU A 107 2.63 -20.78 18.76
N ASN A 108 3.46 -20.67 17.72
CA ASN A 108 4.56 -19.71 17.61
C ASN A 108 4.05 -18.29 17.31
N TYR A 109 2.86 -18.11 16.75
CA TYR A 109 2.25 -16.79 16.56
C TYR A 109 1.87 -16.15 17.90
N VAL A 110 1.24 -16.91 18.81
CA VAL A 110 0.93 -16.42 20.16
C VAL A 110 2.22 -16.23 20.96
N LYS A 111 3.18 -17.16 20.90
CA LYS A 111 4.49 -17.00 21.54
C LYS A 111 5.26 -15.79 21.00
N SER A 112 5.35 -15.58 19.69
CA SER A 112 6.03 -14.41 19.10
C SER A 112 5.36 -13.07 19.40
N THR A 113 4.04 -13.05 19.64
CA THR A 113 3.34 -11.85 20.16
C THR A 113 3.60 -11.58 21.64
N LEU A 114 3.95 -12.61 22.42
CA LEU A 114 4.38 -12.52 23.83
C LEU A 114 5.89 -12.32 23.98
N ASP A 115 6.69 -12.87 23.06
CA ASP A 115 8.15 -12.91 23.12
C ASP A 115 8.73 -11.55 22.78
N MET A 116 9.50 -11.05 23.74
CA MET A 116 10.15 -9.75 23.80
C MET A 116 11.32 -9.59 22.81
N ALA A 117 11.23 -10.14 21.59
CA ALA A 117 12.21 -10.00 20.52
C ALA A 117 11.83 -8.95 19.44
N ILE A 118 10.66 -8.30 19.58
CA ILE A 118 10.06 -7.41 18.57
C ILE A 118 10.91 -6.14 18.28
N GLY A 119 11.72 -5.68 19.23
CA GLY A 119 12.49 -4.43 19.09
C GLY A 119 13.71 -4.53 18.18
N SER A 120 14.41 -5.67 18.20
CA SER A 120 15.60 -5.91 17.37
C SER A 120 15.22 -6.26 15.93
N SER A 121 14.18 -7.08 15.74
CA SER A 121 13.69 -7.50 14.43
C SER A 121 13.08 -6.35 13.62
N LEU A 122 12.29 -5.47 14.25
CA LEU A 122 11.75 -4.28 13.58
C LEU A 122 12.87 -3.39 13.02
N GLY A 123 13.95 -3.19 13.78
CA GLY A 123 15.09 -2.41 13.31
C GLY A 123 15.82 -3.06 12.14
N THR A 124 15.91 -4.40 12.10
CA THR A 124 16.47 -5.13 10.98
C THR A 124 15.63 -4.93 9.71
N HIS A 125 14.31 -5.09 9.80
CA HIS A 125 13.40 -4.90 8.67
C HIS A 125 13.50 -3.48 8.08
N ILE A 126 13.50 -2.45 8.94
CA ILE A 126 13.68 -1.04 8.50
C ILE A 126 15.03 -0.88 7.79
N LYS A 127 16.11 -1.39 8.35
CA LYS A 127 17.46 -1.27 7.76
C LYS A 127 17.55 -2.01 6.42
N ASP A 128 16.94 -3.17 6.27
CA ASP A 128 17.02 -3.95 5.03
C ASP A 128 16.21 -3.31 3.90
N ALA A 129 15.01 -2.81 4.19
CA ALA A 129 14.24 -2.00 3.25
C ALA A 129 14.97 -0.70 2.88
N TYR A 130 15.62 -0.04 3.86
CA TYR A 130 16.46 1.13 3.62
C TYR A 130 17.66 0.82 2.71
N LYS A 131 18.39 -0.29 2.95
CA LYS A 131 19.49 -0.75 2.08
C LYS A 131 19.00 -1.06 0.66
N PHE A 132 17.81 -1.64 0.51
CA PHE A 132 17.21 -1.86 -0.81
C PHE A 132 17.04 -0.53 -1.55
N LEU A 133 16.47 0.49 -0.89
CA LEU A 133 16.35 1.82 -1.48
C LEU A 133 17.73 2.42 -1.82
N MET A 134 18.69 2.34 -0.90
CA MET A 134 20.06 2.86 -1.13
C MET A 134 20.66 2.27 -2.40
N ARG A 135 20.53 0.95 -2.59
CA ARG A 135 21.14 0.24 -3.73
C ARG A 135 20.50 0.54 -5.07
N ASN A 136 19.20 0.83 -5.07
CA ASN A 136 18.41 0.82 -6.30
C ASN A 136 17.95 2.20 -6.74
N TYR A 137 17.86 3.18 -5.83
CA TYR A 137 17.35 4.51 -6.14
C TYR A 137 18.25 5.23 -7.15
N ARG A 138 17.62 5.72 -8.22
CA ARG A 138 18.18 6.69 -9.16
C ARG A 138 17.39 7.99 -9.03
N GLU A 139 18.06 9.11 -9.29
CA GLU A 139 17.39 10.40 -9.29
C GLU A 139 16.19 10.41 -10.24
N GLY A 140 15.06 10.93 -9.77
CA GLY A 140 13.78 10.89 -10.49
C GLY A 140 12.94 9.63 -10.28
N ASP A 141 13.44 8.60 -9.57
CA ASP A 141 12.62 7.44 -9.24
C ASP A 141 11.50 7.80 -8.23
N ARG A 142 10.32 7.20 -8.40
CA ARG A 142 9.20 7.29 -7.45
C ARG A 142 9.27 6.17 -6.44
N ILE A 143 9.42 6.53 -5.17
CA ILE A 143 9.38 5.58 -4.06
C ILE A 143 7.92 5.35 -3.65
N CYS A 144 7.45 4.12 -3.84
CA CYS A 144 6.11 3.66 -3.43
C CYS A 144 6.28 2.60 -2.33
N LEU A 145 5.72 2.85 -1.15
CA LEU A 145 5.85 1.97 0.01
C LEU A 145 4.48 1.43 0.39
N LEU A 146 4.35 0.10 0.50
CA LEU A 146 3.12 -0.54 0.93
C LEU A 146 3.36 -1.50 2.09
N GLY A 147 2.36 -1.68 2.93
CA GLY A 147 2.47 -2.70 3.97
C GLY A 147 1.19 -2.98 4.73
N PHE A 148 1.18 -4.10 5.41
CA PHE A 148 0.06 -4.57 6.23
C PHE A 148 0.46 -4.65 7.71
N SER A 149 -0.45 -4.32 8.62
CA SER A 149 -0.29 -4.56 10.06
C SER A 149 0.98 -3.91 10.66
N ARG A 150 1.90 -4.71 11.20
CA ARG A 150 3.23 -4.29 11.67
C ARG A 150 4.19 -3.98 10.52
N GLY A 151 4.02 -4.60 9.35
CA GLY A 151 4.70 -4.18 8.11
C GLY A 151 4.32 -2.75 7.70
N ALA A 152 3.03 -2.40 7.80
CA ALA A 152 2.57 -1.02 7.61
C ALA A 152 3.20 -0.03 8.60
N TYR A 153 3.38 -0.44 9.86
CA TYR A 153 4.11 0.35 10.85
C TYR A 153 5.59 0.52 10.48
N THR A 154 6.21 -0.56 9.98
CA THR A 154 7.60 -0.57 9.48
C THR A 154 7.76 0.38 8.30
N VAL A 155 6.81 0.42 7.36
CA VAL A 155 6.76 1.40 6.26
C VAL A 155 6.78 2.82 6.79
N ARG A 156 5.94 3.14 7.79
CA ARG A 156 5.91 4.49 8.38
C ARG A 156 7.23 4.86 9.06
N CYS A 157 7.86 3.90 9.74
CA CYS A 157 9.19 4.09 10.30
C CYS A 157 10.26 4.31 9.22
N LEU A 158 10.20 3.59 8.10
CA LEU A 158 11.06 3.78 6.95
C LEU A 158 10.90 5.19 6.36
N VAL A 159 9.66 5.66 6.15
CA VAL A 159 9.41 7.06 5.74
C VAL A 159 10.01 8.04 6.73
N GLY A 160 9.84 7.80 8.03
CA GLY A 160 10.44 8.62 9.09
C GLY A 160 11.96 8.63 9.06
N MET A 161 12.60 7.52 8.73
CA MET A 161 14.05 7.43 8.58
C MET A 161 14.53 8.19 7.35
N LEU A 162 13.89 8.00 6.19
CA LEU A 162 14.18 8.76 4.96
C LEU A 162 13.99 10.26 5.17
N HIS A 163 13.01 10.66 5.98
CA HIS A 163 12.82 12.05 6.38
C HIS A 163 13.99 12.64 7.13
N LYS A 164 14.28 12.03 8.27
CA LYS A 164 15.16 12.60 9.26
C LYS A 164 16.61 12.51 8.84
N ILE A 165 16.97 11.40 8.19
CA ILE A 165 18.35 11.03 7.87
C ILE A 165 18.67 11.20 6.38
N GLY A 166 17.68 11.16 5.48
CA GLY A 166 17.92 11.07 4.04
C GLY A 166 18.31 9.65 3.60
N LEU A 167 18.68 9.50 2.32
CA LEU A 167 19.13 8.24 1.74
C LEU A 167 20.65 8.23 1.54
N LEU A 168 21.33 7.24 2.10
CA LEU A 168 22.77 7.04 1.91
C LEU A 168 23.11 6.55 0.48
N PRO A 169 24.31 6.86 -0.03
CA PRO A 169 24.82 6.31 -1.29
C PRO A 169 24.85 4.77 -1.28
N ALA A 170 24.63 4.18 -2.45
CA ALA A 170 24.37 2.75 -2.65
C ALA A 170 25.34 1.78 -1.94
N ASN A 171 26.62 2.15 -1.83
CA ASN A 171 27.67 1.27 -1.32
C ASN A 171 28.04 1.52 0.16
N ASN A 172 27.41 2.49 0.84
CA ASN A 172 27.82 2.93 2.17
C ASN A 172 27.15 2.14 3.32
N PHE A 173 27.20 0.80 3.24
CA PHE A 173 26.47 -0.09 4.15
C PHE A 173 26.90 0.03 5.61
N SER A 174 28.18 0.31 5.88
CA SER A 174 28.72 0.46 7.24
C SER A 174 28.06 1.61 7.99
N GLN A 175 27.53 2.61 7.29
CA GLN A 175 26.87 3.78 7.88
C GLN A 175 25.39 3.54 8.25
N VAL A 176 24.77 2.46 7.76
CA VAL A 176 23.35 2.17 7.99
C VAL A 176 23.03 1.98 9.48
N GLY A 177 23.95 1.37 10.23
CA GLY A 177 23.81 1.21 11.68
C GLY A 177 23.75 2.55 12.42
N PHE A 178 24.66 3.47 12.06
CA PHE A 178 24.73 4.81 12.63
C PHE A 178 23.49 5.64 12.22
N ALA A 179 23.14 5.62 10.94
CA ALA A 179 21.92 6.25 10.42
C ALA A 179 20.67 5.81 11.19
N TYR A 180 20.52 4.52 11.46
CA TYR A 180 19.39 4.01 12.24
C TYR A 180 19.43 4.45 13.71
N ASN A 181 20.62 4.56 14.31
CA ASN A 181 20.76 5.06 15.68
C ASN A 181 20.39 6.55 15.78
N PHE A 182 20.86 7.38 14.85
CA PHE A 182 20.46 8.79 14.76
C PHE A 182 18.97 8.93 14.51
N TYR A 183 18.39 8.08 13.64
CA TYR A 183 16.95 8.05 13.42
C TYR A 183 16.18 7.91 14.74
N LYS A 184 16.50 6.88 15.53
CA LYS A 184 15.81 6.58 16.81
C LYS A 184 15.85 7.70 17.84
N ASP A 185 16.88 8.54 17.83
CA ASP A 185 17.09 9.56 18.86
C ASP A 185 16.23 10.83 18.63
N ASN A 186 15.13 10.96 19.34
CA ASN A 186 14.22 12.10 19.24
C ASN A 186 14.60 13.31 20.11
N SER A 187 15.77 13.30 20.75
CA SER A 187 16.27 14.46 21.49
C SER A 187 16.58 15.63 20.55
N HIS A 188 16.70 16.83 21.11
CA HIS A 188 17.13 18.02 20.36
C HIS A 188 18.50 17.79 19.69
N ASP A 189 19.43 17.20 20.41
CA ASP A 189 20.77 16.89 19.89
C ASP A 189 20.74 15.79 18.83
N GLY A 190 19.91 14.76 19.03
CA GLY A 190 19.66 13.72 18.03
C GLY A 190 19.14 14.27 16.71
N TRP A 191 18.31 15.31 16.75
CA TRP A 191 17.85 16.05 15.57
C TRP A 191 18.95 16.85 14.89
N LYS A 192 19.75 17.60 15.66
CA LYS A 192 20.90 18.34 15.13
C LYS A 192 21.89 17.40 14.45
N MET A 193 22.26 16.31 15.12
CA MET A 193 23.17 15.31 14.58
C MET A 193 22.61 14.61 13.34
N SER A 194 21.31 14.26 13.34
CA SER A 194 20.64 13.70 12.16
C SER A 194 20.72 14.64 10.96
N HIS A 195 20.57 15.94 11.18
CA HIS A 195 20.65 16.95 10.14
C HIS A 195 22.07 17.10 9.58
N GLU A 196 23.08 17.19 10.45
CA GLU A 196 24.49 17.23 10.04
C GLU A 196 24.85 15.98 9.25
N PHE A 197 24.51 14.79 9.76
CA PHE A 197 24.71 13.52 9.07
C PHE A 197 24.05 13.51 7.68
N LYS A 198 22.80 13.97 7.59
CA LYS A 198 22.06 14.05 6.33
C LYS A 198 22.75 14.97 5.32
N ARG A 199 23.21 16.14 5.74
CA ARG A 199 23.94 17.10 4.89
C ARG A 199 25.28 16.56 4.41
N THR A 200 25.97 15.79 5.25
CA THR A 200 27.30 15.28 4.94
C THR A 200 27.27 14.03 4.06
N PHE A 201 26.36 13.09 4.33
CA PHE A 201 26.44 11.74 3.76
C PHE A 201 25.25 11.34 2.90
N CYS A 202 24.13 12.06 2.92
CA CYS A 202 22.88 11.57 2.33
C CYS A 202 22.35 12.49 1.21
N THR A 203 21.49 11.91 0.38
CA THR A 203 20.66 12.62 -0.58
C THR A 203 19.23 12.75 -0.05
N ASP A 204 18.60 13.89 -0.35
CA ASP A 204 17.17 14.09 -0.09
C ASP A 204 16.32 13.29 -1.07
N VAL A 205 15.42 12.47 -0.55
CA VAL A 205 14.44 11.72 -1.34
C VAL A 205 13.03 11.96 -0.83
N SER A 206 12.07 12.03 -1.76
CA SER A 206 10.64 12.12 -1.45
C SER A 206 9.98 10.76 -1.60
N VAL A 207 8.95 10.52 -0.79
CA VAL A 207 8.14 9.31 -0.90
C VAL A 207 6.90 9.69 -1.70
N TYR A 208 6.67 9.02 -2.82
CA TYR A 208 5.55 9.37 -3.69
C TYR A 208 4.23 8.83 -3.14
N PHE A 209 4.20 7.56 -2.77
CA PHE A 209 2.98 6.87 -2.36
C PHE A 209 3.22 5.99 -1.14
N VAL A 210 2.32 6.06 -0.17
CA VAL A 210 2.26 5.16 0.99
C VAL A 210 0.88 4.50 1.03
N GLY A 211 0.83 3.18 0.84
CA GLY A 211 -0.41 2.39 0.86
C GLY A 211 -0.43 1.39 2.02
N LEU A 212 -1.32 1.58 3.00
CA LEU A 212 -1.35 0.76 4.21
C LEU A 212 -2.66 -0.03 4.33
N TRP A 213 -2.55 -1.29 4.78
CA TRP A 213 -3.67 -2.06 5.30
C TRP A 213 -3.55 -2.20 6.83
N ASP A 214 -4.61 -1.80 7.53
CA ASP A 214 -4.82 -1.84 8.98
C ASP A 214 -3.55 -1.67 9.84
N CYS A 215 -2.83 -0.56 9.64
CA CYS A 215 -1.61 -0.24 10.37
C CYS A 215 -1.82 -0.27 11.89
N VAL A 216 -1.14 -1.21 12.58
CA VAL A 216 -1.14 -1.33 14.04
C VAL A 216 0.25 -1.04 14.58
N ALA A 217 0.32 -0.30 15.70
CA ALA A 217 1.62 -0.01 16.31
C ALA A 217 2.27 -1.30 16.81
N SER A 218 3.57 -1.44 16.61
CA SER A 218 4.36 -2.45 17.32
C SER A 218 4.34 -2.13 18.82
N VAL A 219 3.45 -2.80 19.55
CA VAL A 219 3.31 -2.67 21.01
C VAL A 219 3.88 -3.93 21.66
N GLY A 220 5.20 -3.99 21.79
CA GLY A 220 5.81 -4.90 22.78
C GLY A 220 5.30 -4.60 24.19
N ILE A 221 5.70 -5.42 25.16
CA ILE A 221 5.38 -5.23 26.59
C ILE A 221 5.82 -3.83 27.10
N ILE A 222 6.85 -3.25 26.47
CA ILE A 222 7.27 -1.85 26.65
C ILE A 222 7.10 -1.09 25.33
N PRO A 223 6.21 -0.08 25.23
CA PRO A 223 6.00 0.66 24.00
C PRO A 223 7.17 1.60 23.71
N ARG A 224 8.16 1.14 22.94
CA ARG A 224 9.16 2.03 22.32
C ARG A 224 8.59 2.60 21.03
N LYS A 225 8.02 3.80 21.10
CA LYS A 225 7.56 4.51 19.91
C LYS A 225 8.77 5.03 19.15
N LEU A 226 8.98 4.50 17.95
CA LEU A 226 9.96 5.09 17.04
C LEU A 226 9.47 6.45 16.51
N PRO A 227 10.39 7.40 16.26
CA PRO A 227 10.09 8.68 15.61
C PRO A 227 9.19 8.49 14.38
N PHE A 228 8.23 9.38 14.19
CA PHE A 228 7.33 9.44 13.01
C PHE A 228 6.45 8.23 12.76
N SER A 229 6.45 7.24 13.65
CA SER A 229 5.63 6.05 13.48
C SER A 229 4.10 6.31 13.50
N LYS A 230 3.70 7.52 13.91
CA LYS A 230 2.31 8.04 13.81
C LYS A 230 2.16 9.20 12.84
N SER A 231 3.26 9.79 12.38
CA SER A 231 3.27 11.06 11.63
C SER A 231 4.62 11.22 10.95
N PRO A 232 4.85 10.68 9.74
CA PRO A 232 5.97 11.10 8.92
C PRO A 232 5.72 12.53 8.47
N THR A 233 6.49 13.49 8.99
CA THR A 233 6.42 14.89 8.54
C THR A 233 7.28 15.15 7.31
N ASN A 234 7.51 14.12 6.49
CA ASN A 234 8.14 14.32 5.19
C ASN A 234 7.12 14.35 4.08
N SER A 235 7.57 14.88 2.95
CA SER A 235 6.96 14.91 1.62
C SER A 235 6.55 13.51 1.12
N ILE A 236 5.52 12.95 1.76
CA ILE A 236 4.64 11.96 1.17
C ILE A 236 3.70 12.75 0.26
N SER A 237 3.67 12.44 -1.03
CA SER A 237 2.68 13.03 -1.92
C SER A 237 1.30 12.47 -1.61
N TYR A 238 1.18 11.13 -1.53
CA TYR A 238 -0.08 10.43 -1.29
C TYR A 238 0.01 9.41 -0.17
N PHE A 239 -0.90 9.50 0.80
CA PHE A 239 -1.07 8.54 1.88
C PHE A 239 -2.46 7.91 1.78
N ARG A 240 -2.51 6.59 1.70
CA ARG A 240 -3.73 5.78 1.59
C ARG A 240 -3.73 4.72 2.67
N HIS A 241 -4.81 4.64 3.44
CA HIS A 241 -4.89 3.69 4.56
C HIS A 241 -6.27 3.05 4.64
N ALA A 242 -6.33 1.74 4.34
CA ALA A 242 -7.50 0.90 4.57
C ALA A 242 -7.52 0.42 6.03
N MET A 243 -8.63 0.65 6.75
CA MET A 243 -8.74 0.39 8.19
C MET A 243 -9.91 -0.56 8.50
N SER A 244 -9.71 -1.47 9.43
CA SER A 244 -10.73 -2.43 9.89
C SER A 244 -11.69 -1.80 10.90
N LEU A 245 -13.00 -1.96 10.66
CA LEU A 245 -14.08 -1.56 11.58
C LEU A 245 -14.26 -2.54 12.74
N ASP A 246 -14.18 -3.84 12.47
CA ASP A 246 -14.61 -4.88 13.43
C ASP A 246 -13.49 -5.42 14.32
N GLU A 247 -12.22 -5.09 14.04
CA GLU A 247 -11.11 -5.48 14.91
C GLU A 247 -11.20 -4.81 16.29
N HIS A 248 -11.02 -5.58 17.36
CA HIS A 248 -11.26 -5.15 18.73
C HIS A 248 -10.28 -5.72 19.78
N ARG A 249 -9.25 -6.45 19.35
CA ARG A 249 -8.18 -6.95 20.23
C ARG A 249 -7.37 -5.79 20.81
N SER A 250 -7.03 -5.90 22.09
CA SER A 250 -6.43 -4.84 22.91
C SER A 250 -5.09 -4.30 22.38
N LYS A 251 -4.33 -5.16 21.70
CA LYS A 251 -3.01 -4.85 21.11
C LYS A 251 -3.07 -4.40 19.65
N PHE A 252 -4.23 -4.54 18.98
CA PHE A 252 -4.43 -4.16 17.58
C PHE A 252 -5.03 -2.76 17.49
N LYS A 253 -4.30 -1.77 18.02
CA LYS A 253 -4.73 -0.37 17.99
C LYS A 253 -4.30 0.29 16.69
N ILE A 254 -5.29 0.80 15.97
CA ILE A 254 -5.06 1.52 14.71
C ILE A 254 -4.12 2.71 14.91
N CYS A 255 -3.16 2.83 14.00
CA CYS A 255 -2.34 4.01 13.82
C CYS A 255 -2.94 4.86 12.71
N GLN A 256 -3.82 5.79 13.07
CA GLN A 256 -4.31 6.80 12.12
C GLN A 256 -3.20 7.79 11.76
N TRP A 257 -3.34 8.46 10.62
CA TRP A 257 -2.62 9.66 10.27
C TRP A 257 -2.93 10.77 11.27
N ARG A 258 -1.89 11.46 11.72
CA ARG A 258 -2.02 12.67 12.54
C ARG A 258 -0.98 13.65 12.04
N GLN A 259 -1.37 14.86 11.70
CA GLN A 259 -0.40 15.94 11.51
C GLN A 259 -0.05 16.47 12.90
N ASP A 260 1.23 16.41 13.27
CA ASP A 260 1.70 16.93 14.57
C ASP A 260 2.16 18.38 14.37
N GLU A 261 1.28 19.33 14.68
CA GLU A 261 1.55 20.78 14.58
C GLU A 261 2.78 21.20 15.40
N GLY A 262 3.03 20.52 16.53
CA GLY A 262 4.17 20.83 17.42
C GLY A 262 5.53 20.47 16.84
N LEU A 263 5.57 19.64 15.78
CA LEU A 263 6.83 19.23 15.14
C LEU A 263 7.35 20.28 14.17
N GLU A 264 6.45 20.96 13.45
CA GLU A 264 6.84 22.13 12.63
C GLU A 264 7.46 23.21 13.52
N GLU A 265 6.89 23.42 14.71
CA GLU A 265 7.40 24.40 15.66
C GLU A 265 8.77 24.01 16.24
N ARG A 266 8.99 22.72 16.54
CA ARG A 266 10.32 22.20 16.93
C ARG A 266 11.35 22.33 15.80
N THR A 267 10.94 22.08 14.56
CA THR A 267 11.80 22.25 13.39
C THR A 267 12.15 23.74 13.19
N LYS A 268 11.18 24.65 13.34
CA LYS A 268 11.45 26.10 13.32
C LYS A 268 12.46 26.53 14.40
N LYS A 269 12.36 25.98 15.62
CA LYS A 269 13.28 26.29 16.73
C LYS A 269 14.70 25.76 16.52
N VAL A 270 14.86 24.54 16.00
CA VAL A 270 16.19 23.92 15.79
C VAL A 270 16.97 24.62 14.67
N TRP A 271 16.29 25.18 13.66
CA TRP A 271 16.92 25.67 12.44
C TRP A 271 17.13 27.19 12.39
N GLY A 272 16.61 27.96 13.36
CA GLY A 272 16.83 29.41 13.48
C GLY A 272 16.38 30.28 12.30
N GLN A 273 15.81 29.66 11.25
CA GLN A 273 15.33 30.29 10.03
C GLN A 273 13.86 29.88 9.82
N ASN A 274 13.05 30.85 9.37
CA ASN A 274 11.72 30.60 8.84
C ASN A 274 11.83 29.83 7.52
N TYR A 275 12.12 28.53 7.59
CA TYR A 275 11.90 27.62 6.47
C TYR A 275 10.38 27.54 6.25
N LYS A 276 9.84 28.44 5.42
CA LYS A 276 8.56 28.23 4.76
C LYS A 276 8.77 27.08 3.78
N PHE A 277 8.56 25.85 4.23
CA PHE A 277 8.35 24.75 3.31
C PHE A 277 7.03 25.05 2.58
N ASN A 278 7.10 25.70 1.40
CA ASN A 278 6.02 25.73 0.42
C ASN A 278 5.82 24.32 -0.19
N LYS A 279 5.82 23.28 0.65
CA LYS A 279 5.53 21.92 0.22
C LYS A 279 4.00 21.76 0.20
N PRO A 280 3.41 21.24 -0.88
CA PRO A 280 2.00 20.95 -0.89
C PRO A 280 1.68 19.97 0.26
N PRO A 281 0.52 20.11 0.91
CA PRO A 281 0.11 19.19 1.95
C PRO A 281 0.04 17.76 1.39
N THR A 282 0.38 16.77 2.22
CA THR A 282 0.18 15.37 1.86
C THR A 282 -1.30 15.13 1.58
N ASP A 283 -1.63 14.54 0.44
CA ASP A 283 -2.97 14.04 0.16
C ASP A 283 -3.19 12.78 0.98
N VAL A 284 -4.06 12.86 1.99
CA VAL A 284 -4.36 11.78 2.93
C VAL A 284 -5.78 11.28 2.71
N LEU A 285 -5.91 9.98 2.51
CA LEU A 285 -7.20 9.30 2.48
C LEU A 285 -7.15 8.05 3.36
N GLU A 286 -7.92 8.08 4.45
CA GLU A 286 -8.13 6.93 5.33
C GLU A 286 -9.57 6.45 5.16
N VAL A 287 -9.77 5.16 4.86
CA VAL A 287 -11.08 4.57 4.57
C VAL A 287 -11.30 3.35 5.45
N TRP A 288 -12.46 3.29 6.07
CA TRP A 288 -12.91 2.19 6.91
C TRP A 288 -13.63 1.12 6.08
N PHE A 289 -13.24 -0.13 6.30
CA PHE A 289 -13.78 -1.31 5.64
C PHE A 289 -14.40 -2.25 6.68
N MET A 290 -15.43 -2.98 6.26
CA MET A 290 -16.02 -4.07 7.03
C MET A 290 -15.00 -5.18 7.24
N GLY A 291 -15.07 -5.84 8.39
CA GLY A 291 -14.21 -6.97 8.75
C GLY A 291 -13.18 -6.62 9.80
N ALA A 292 -12.55 -7.65 10.36
CA ALA A 292 -11.47 -7.58 11.32
C ALA A 292 -10.10 -7.33 10.63
N HIS A 293 -9.01 -7.49 11.37
CA HIS A 293 -7.65 -7.12 10.90
C HIS A 293 -7.25 -7.84 9.61
N ALA A 294 -7.42 -9.16 9.56
CA ALA A 294 -7.08 -9.99 8.40
C ALA A 294 -8.14 -9.89 7.27
N ASP A 295 -9.37 -9.46 7.59
CA ASP A 295 -10.39 -9.17 6.57
C ASP A 295 -10.08 -7.88 5.80
N VAL A 296 -9.21 -7.00 6.32
CA VAL A 296 -8.70 -5.84 5.58
C VAL A 296 -7.31 -6.09 5.00
N GLY A 297 -6.49 -6.85 5.72
CA GLY A 297 -5.11 -7.12 5.37
C GLY A 297 -4.84 -8.35 4.54
N GLY A 298 -5.80 -9.27 4.38
CA GLY A 298 -5.57 -10.63 3.90
C GLY A 298 -5.13 -11.59 5.02
N GLY A 299 -5.08 -12.89 4.70
CA GLY A 299 -4.74 -13.97 5.64
C GLY A 299 -5.86 -14.43 6.57
N ALA A 300 -7.12 -14.15 6.23
CA ALA A 300 -8.28 -14.59 7.01
C ALA A 300 -8.82 -15.96 6.61
N VAL A 301 -8.66 -16.31 5.33
CA VAL A 301 -9.24 -17.48 4.68
C VAL A 301 -8.25 -18.03 3.66
N ALA A 302 -8.44 -19.29 3.26
CA ALA A 302 -7.61 -19.92 2.24
C ALA A 302 -7.70 -19.18 0.90
N ASN A 303 -6.60 -19.16 0.14
CA ASN A 303 -6.46 -18.46 -1.14
C ASN A 303 -7.56 -18.82 -2.16
N GLU A 304 -8.01 -20.07 -2.13
CA GLU A 304 -9.00 -20.65 -3.04
C GLU A 304 -10.42 -20.15 -2.74
N THR A 305 -10.63 -19.50 -1.60
CA THR A 305 -11.95 -18.97 -1.22
C THR A 305 -12.44 -17.97 -2.26
N ARG A 306 -13.61 -18.24 -2.87
CA ARG A 306 -14.14 -17.41 -3.96
C ARG A 306 -14.52 -15.99 -3.53
N ASN A 307 -15.11 -15.85 -2.34
CA ASN A 307 -15.51 -14.55 -1.81
C ASN A 307 -14.86 -14.27 -0.47
N MET A 308 -14.13 -13.15 -0.39
CA MET A 308 -13.36 -12.78 0.80
C MET A 308 -13.43 -11.26 1.02
N LEU A 309 -13.62 -10.83 2.27
CA LEU A 309 -13.69 -9.42 2.62
C LEU A 309 -12.42 -8.65 2.22
N SER A 310 -11.24 -9.30 2.31
CA SER A 310 -9.93 -8.70 2.02
C SER A 310 -9.72 -8.28 0.57
N ARG A 311 -10.50 -8.82 -0.37
CA ARG A 311 -10.41 -8.41 -1.78
C ARG A 311 -10.91 -6.99 -2.01
N ILE A 312 -11.90 -6.53 -1.25
CA ILE A 312 -12.44 -5.16 -1.38
C ILE A 312 -11.34 -4.10 -1.12
N PRO A 313 -10.62 -4.11 0.03
CA PRO A 313 -9.53 -3.16 0.26
C PRO A 313 -8.29 -3.42 -0.62
N LEU A 314 -8.09 -4.62 -1.17
CA LEU A 314 -7.06 -4.88 -2.18
C LEU A 314 -7.37 -4.12 -3.48
N ARG A 315 -8.59 -4.31 -4.02
CA ARG A 315 -9.06 -3.63 -5.22
C ARG A 315 -9.05 -2.12 -5.05
N TRP A 316 -9.54 -1.63 -3.91
CA TRP A 316 -9.48 -0.22 -3.55
C TRP A 316 -8.03 0.32 -3.58
N MET A 317 -7.08 -0.36 -2.94
CA MET A 317 -5.69 0.09 -2.92
C MET A 317 -5.07 0.13 -4.32
N ILE A 318 -5.36 -0.86 -5.16
CA ILE A 318 -4.91 -0.87 -6.55
C ILE A 318 -5.48 0.32 -7.31
N ARG A 319 -6.79 0.62 -7.18
CA ARG A 319 -7.38 1.82 -7.79
C ARG A 319 -6.76 3.11 -7.26
N GLN A 320 -6.41 3.18 -5.98
CA GLN A 320 -5.68 4.33 -5.45
C GLN A 320 -4.32 4.52 -6.12
N CYS A 321 -3.65 3.46 -6.58
CA CYS A 321 -2.43 3.59 -7.36
C CYS A 321 -2.67 4.29 -8.71
N PHE A 322 -3.82 4.11 -9.34
CA PHE A 322 -4.22 4.81 -10.57
C PHE A 322 -4.63 6.25 -10.28
N GLU A 323 -5.49 6.48 -9.29
CA GLU A 323 -5.93 7.84 -8.88
C GLU A 323 -4.75 8.74 -8.52
N CYS A 324 -3.75 8.18 -7.86
CA CYS A 324 -2.54 8.90 -7.43
C CYS A 324 -1.46 8.94 -8.52
N ASN A 325 -1.72 8.45 -9.74
CA ASN A 325 -0.76 8.41 -10.85
C ASN A 325 0.59 7.78 -10.48
N THR A 326 0.60 6.72 -9.68
CA THR A 326 1.85 6.11 -9.15
C THR A 326 2.80 5.62 -10.23
N GLY A 327 2.28 5.25 -11.41
CA GLY A 327 3.08 4.66 -12.48
C GLY A 327 3.47 3.21 -12.22
N ILE A 328 2.92 2.59 -11.17
CA ILE A 328 3.12 1.16 -10.90
C ILE A 328 2.63 0.34 -12.10
N LEU A 329 3.44 -0.61 -12.52
CA LEU A 329 3.20 -1.49 -13.65
C LEU A 329 2.61 -2.81 -13.16
N PHE A 330 1.34 -3.02 -13.52
CA PHE A 330 0.56 -4.20 -13.19
C PHE A 330 0.46 -5.16 -14.38
N ASN A 331 0.32 -6.46 -14.08
CA ASN A 331 -0.03 -7.51 -15.03
C ASN A 331 -1.55 -7.58 -15.16
N THR A 332 -2.06 -7.44 -16.39
CA THR A 332 -3.50 -7.33 -16.66
C THR A 332 -4.28 -8.59 -16.29
N LYS A 333 -3.70 -9.78 -16.56
CA LYS A 333 -4.34 -11.06 -16.20
C LYS A 333 -4.50 -11.18 -14.69
N ARG A 334 -3.45 -10.84 -13.94
CA ARG A 334 -3.48 -10.88 -12.48
C ARG A 334 -4.45 -9.86 -11.87
N LEU A 335 -4.65 -8.69 -12.49
CA LEU A 335 -5.67 -7.74 -12.05
C LEU A 335 -7.09 -8.33 -12.18
N ALA A 336 -7.38 -8.96 -13.31
CA ALA A 336 -8.67 -9.62 -13.54
C ALA A 336 -8.90 -10.82 -12.59
N GLU A 337 -7.86 -11.60 -12.27
CA GLU A 337 -7.92 -12.69 -11.29
C GLU A 337 -8.38 -12.22 -9.89
N HIS A 338 -8.08 -10.97 -9.53
CA HIS A 338 -8.53 -10.35 -8.27
C HIS A 338 -9.88 -9.62 -8.38
N GLY A 339 -10.54 -9.70 -9.53
CA GLY A 339 -11.87 -9.14 -9.78
C GLY A 339 -11.86 -7.65 -10.08
N LEU A 340 -10.74 -7.09 -10.54
CA LEU A 340 -10.73 -5.73 -11.10
C LEU A 340 -11.29 -5.72 -12.52
N ASP A 341 -12.13 -4.73 -12.81
CA ASP A 341 -12.58 -4.49 -14.18
C ASP A 341 -11.49 -3.77 -14.98
N VAL A 342 -10.69 -4.55 -15.70
CA VAL A 342 -9.56 -4.06 -16.51
C VAL A 342 -9.97 -3.07 -17.60
N HIS A 343 -11.23 -3.09 -18.07
CA HIS A 343 -11.74 -2.12 -19.05
C HIS A 343 -12.02 -0.75 -18.42
N THR A 344 -12.18 -0.70 -17.09
CA THR A 344 -12.21 0.58 -16.35
C THR A 344 -10.82 1.11 -16.03
N LEU A 345 -9.77 0.29 -16.15
CA LEU A 345 -8.39 0.70 -15.86
C LEU A 345 -7.63 1.13 -17.13
N TRP A 346 -8.06 0.68 -18.31
CA TRP A 346 -7.40 0.93 -19.59
C TRP A 346 -8.43 0.97 -20.74
N PRO A 347 -8.26 1.82 -21.79
CA PRO A 347 -7.13 2.73 -22.05
C PRO A 347 -7.15 4.01 -21.22
N THR A 348 -8.32 4.41 -20.71
CA THR A 348 -8.48 5.57 -19.83
C THR A 348 -9.07 5.08 -18.52
N TYR A 349 -8.44 5.43 -17.42
CA TYR A 349 -8.92 5.08 -16.10
C TYR A 349 -10.28 5.73 -15.81
N ARG A 350 -11.21 4.94 -15.28
CA ARG A 350 -12.53 5.34 -14.82
C ARG A 350 -12.68 4.91 -13.35
N PRO A 351 -13.14 5.80 -12.46
CA PRO A 351 -13.43 5.43 -11.08
C PRO A 351 -14.43 4.27 -10.98
N SER A 352 -14.41 3.55 -9.86
CA SER A 352 -15.44 2.54 -9.59
C SER A 352 -16.83 3.15 -9.68
N SER A 353 -17.72 2.53 -10.44
CA SER A 353 -19.15 2.73 -10.20
C SER A 353 -19.55 2.01 -8.92
N ARG A 354 -20.56 2.58 -8.24
CA ARG A 354 -21.29 1.88 -7.17
C ARG A 354 -22.37 1.03 -7.83
N LEU A 355 -22.75 -0.05 -7.17
CA LEU A 355 -23.91 -0.82 -7.59
C LEU A 355 -25.18 0.03 -7.32
N THR A 356 -25.93 0.38 -8.36
CA THR A 356 -27.20 1.13 -8.24
C THR A 356 -28.43 0.21 -8.20
N LEU A 357 -28.29 -1.01 -8.71
CA LEU A 357 -29.32 -2.04 -8.80
C LEU A 357 -28.73 -3.35 -8.30
N GLU A 358 -29.54 -4.18 -7.64
CA GLU A 358 -29.11 -5.51 -7.20
C GLU A 358 -28.58 -6.35 -8.36
N PRO A 359 -27.63 -7.28 -8.11
CA PRO A 359 -27.19 -8.20 -9.14
C PRO A 359 -28.34 -9.05 -9.69
N PRO A 360 -28.27 -9.49 -10.95
CA PRO A 360 -29.26 -10.38 -11.54
C PRO A 360 -29.56 -11.60 -10.66
N PRO A 361 -30.83 -12.07 -10.59
CA PRO A 361 -31.22 -13.23 -9.78
C PRO A 361 -30.39 -14.49 -10.06
N SER A 362 -29.94 -14.70 -11.30
CA SER A 362 -29.07 -15.81 -11.67
C SER A 362 -27.71 -15.79 -10.94
N LEU A 363 -27.15 -14.60 -10.69
CA LEU A 363 -25.90 -14.48 -9.93
C LEU A 363 -26.14 -14.66 -8.43
N LEU A 364 -27.30 -14.24 -7.92
CA LEU A 364 -27.68 -14.51 -6.53
C LEU A 364 -27.81 -16.01 -6.28
N GLU A 365 -28.50 -16.74 -7.16
CA GLU A 365 -28.62 -18.19 -7.11
C GLU A 365 -27.26 -18.89 -7.24
N ALA A 366 -26.39 -18.41 -8.14
CA ALA A 366 -25.03 -18.93 -8.28
C ALA A 366 -24.20 -18.72 -7.01
N TYR A 367 -24.38 -17.59 -6.32
CA TYR A 367 -23.73 -17.32 -5.03
C TYR A 367 -24.24 -18.26 -3.93
N GLU A 368 -25.55 -18.43 -3.81
CA GLU A 368 -26.17 -19.30 -2.79
C GLU A 368 -25.79 -20.78 -2.99
N SER A 369 -25.74 -21.22 -4.24
CA SER A 369 -25.31 -22.58 -4.61
C SER A 369 -23.79 -22.78 -4.62
N LYS A 370 -23.00 -21.73 -4.36
CA LYS A 370 -21.52 -21.74 -4.45
C LYS A 370 -20.98 -22.16 -5.82
N THR A 371 -21.72 -21.85 -6.88
CA THR A 371 -21.36 -22.14 -8.29
C THR A 371 -20.90 -20.89 -9.05
N MET A 372 -20.58 -19.81 -8.33
CA MET A 372 -20.09 -18.56 -8.93
C MET A 372 -18.88 -18.81 -9.86
N PRO A 373 -18.84 -18.14 -11.03
CA PRO A 373 -17.78 -18.36 -12.00
C PRO A 373 -16.40 -17.97 -11.44
N ALA A 374 -15.38 -18.71 -11.88
CA ALA A 374 -13.99 -18.37 -11.58
C ALA A 374 -13.61 -17.00 -12.16
N ARG A 375 -12.66 -16.32 -11.52
CA ARG A 375 -12.12 -15.03 -11.99
C ARG A 375 -10.96 -15.29 -12.93
N GLU A 376 -11.23 -15.80 -14.11
CA GLU A 376 -10.17 -16.07 -15.08
C GLU A 376 -10.49 -15.36 -16.40
N LEU A 377 -9.49 -14.66 -16.94
CA LEU A 377 -9.55 -14.24 -18.34
C LEU A 377 -9.41 -15.49 -19.20
N PRO A 378 -10.36 -15.78 -20.11
CA PRO A 378 -10.22 -16.89 -21.05
C PRO A 378 -8.94 -16.71 -21.88
N GLU A 379 -8.22 -17.80 -22.14
CA GLU A 379 -6.98 -17.74 -22.94
C GLU A 379 -7.24 -17.37 -24.42
N HIS A 380 -8.45 -17.61 -24.92
CA HIS A 380 -8.77 -17.50 -26.35
C HIS A 380 -10.12 -16.84 -26.68
N ASP A 381 -10.92 -16.40 -25.70
CA ASP A 381 -12.26 -15.87 -25.95
C ASP A 381 -12.43 -14.45 -25.41
N HIS A 382 -12.58 -13.49 -26.32
CA HIS A 382 -12.71 -12.06 -26.03
C HIS A 382 -14.10 -11.66 -25.49
N HIS A 383 -15.00 -12.62 -25.26
CA HIS A 383 -16.43 -12.35 -25.03
C HIS A 383 -17.03 -12.91 -23.73
N LEU A 384 -16.28 -13.56 -22.85
CA LEU A 384 -16.77 -13.83 -21.48
C LEU A 384 -16.54 -12.59 -20.62
N SER A 385 -17.61 -11.81 -20.43
CA SER A 385 -17.61 -10.58 -19.64
C SER A 385 -17.18 -10.89 -18.21
N LEU A 386 -16.01 -10.39 -17.80
CA LEU A 386 -15.71 -10.22 -16.38
C LEU A 386 -16.92 -9.55 -15.72
N MET A 387 -17.34 -10.08 -14.58
CA MET A 387 -18.36 -9.40 -13.79
C MET A 387 -17.85 -8.01 -13.41
N SER A 388 -18.78 -7.05 -13.29
CA SER A 388 -18.39 -5.71 -12.87
C SER A 388 -17.73 -5.76 -11.49
N GLU A 389 -16.75 -4.89 -11.27
CA GLU A 389 -16.05 -4.82 -10.00
C GLU A 389 -17.00 -4.54 -8.82
N ALA A 390 -18.04 -3.73 -9.05
CA ALA A 390 -19.08 -3.46 -8.05
C ALA A 390 -19.88 -4.72 -7.67
N THR A 391 -20.11 -5.62 -8.64
CA THR A 391 -20.75 -6.93 -8.40
C THR A 391 -19.83 -7.85 -7.61
N GLU A 392 -18.53 -7.87 -7.90
CA GLU A 392 -17.55 -8.64 -7.13
C GLU A 392 -17.44 -8.14 -5.67
N ASP A 393 -17.39 -6.82 -5.48
CA ASP A 393 -17.43 -6.17 -4.16
C ASP A 393 -18.73 -6.49 -3.40
N TYR A 394 -19.87 -6.52 -4.07
CA TYR A 394 -21.15 -6.91 -3.48
C TYR A 394 -21.08 -8.31 -2.88
N PHE A 395 -20.61 -9.31 -3.63
CA PHE A 395 -20.54 -10.69 -3.13
C PHE A 395 -19.44 -10.90 -2.09
N ASP A 396 -18.30 -10.22 -2.24
CA ASP A 396 -17.22 -10.26 -1.25
C ASP A 396 -17.66 -9.64 0.09
N ALA A 397 -18.50 -8.61 0.09
CA ALA A 397 -19.03 -7.96 1.30
C ALA A 397 -19.97 -8.87 2.12
N ARG A 398 -20.50 -9.93 1.50
CA ARG A 398 -21.38 -10.91 2.16
C ARG A 398 -20.62 -12.01 2.90
N ALA A 399 -19.29 -12.06 2.76
CA ALA A 399 -18.45 -13.03 3.46
C ALA A 399 -18.46 -12.77 4.99
N PRO A 400 -18.32 -13.82 5.81
CA PRO A 400 -18.34 -13.68 7.27
C PRO A 400 -17.10 -12.94 7.78
N VAL A 401 -17.28 -12.17 8.86
CA VAL A 401 -16.19 -11.46 9.55
C VAL A 401 -15.30 -12.43 10.33
N ASN A 402 -14.00 -12.31 10.16
CA ASN A 402 -12.97 -13.09 10.86
C ASN A 402 -12.67 -12.52 12.26
N ASP A 403 -13.58 -12.69 13.21
CA ASP A 403 -13.36 -12.28 14.60
C ASP A 403 -12.43 -13.25 15.35
N GLN A 404 -11.19 -12.80 15.59
CA GLN A 404 -10.16 -13.56 16.27
C GLN A 404 -10.39 -13.73 17.79
N LEU A 405 -11.15 -12.85 18.46
CA LEU A 405 -11.53 -13.07 19.86
C LEU A 405 -12.58 -14.18 20.00
N VAL A 406 -13.39 -14.40 18.97
CA VAL A 406 -14.36 -15.50 18.91
C VAL A 406 -13.67 -16.81 18.52
N GLN A 407 -12.83 -16.79 17.48
CA GLN A 407 -12.20 -18.00 16.94
C GLN A 407 -11.07 -18.53 17.83
N ALA A 408 -10.23 -17.65 18.37
CA ALA A 408 -9.04 -18.03 19.12
C ALA A 408 -9.11 -17.50 20.57
N LYS A 409 -9.68 -18.32 21.46
CA LYS A 409 -9.90 -17.97 22.88
C LYS A 409 -8.65 -17.53 23.64
N GLY A 410 -7.45 -17.92 23.18
CA GLY A 410 -6.18 -17.51 23.79
C GLY A 410 -5.95 -15.99 23.80
N TRP A 411 -6.55 -15.26 22.87
CA TRP A 411 -6.46 -13.79 22.83
C TRP A 411 -7.08 -13.11 24.06
N TRP A 412 -8.03 -13.75 24.73
CA TRP A 412 -8.65 -13.21 25.95
C TRP A 412 -7.63 -12.97 27.07
N LEU A 413 -6.52 -13.72 27.10
CA LEU A 413 -5.43 -13.47 28.06
C LEU A 413 -4.87 -12.05 27.93
N LEU A 414 -4.76 -11.53 26.71
CA LEU A 414 -4.27 -10.17 26.44
C LEU A 414 -5.36 -9.10 26.65
N GLU A 415 -6.63 -9.47 26.76
CA GLU A 415 -7.74 -8.55 27.04
C GLU A 415 -7.76 -8.08 28.50
N PHE A 416 -7.25 -8.92 29.41
CA PHE A 416 -7.03 -8.59 30.83
C PHE A 416 -5.72 -7.83 31.07
N TRP A 417 -4.91 -7.58 30.04
CA TRP A 417 -3.72 -6.76 30.18
C TRP A 417 -4.07 -5.27 30.27
N PRO A 418 -3.55 -4.52 31.27
CA PRO A 418 -3.80 -3.08 31.36
C PRO A 418 -3.25 -2.35 30.13
N VAL A 419 -4.15 -1.73 29.36
CA VAL A 419 -3.78 -0.96 28.17
C VAL A 419 -4.36 0.46 28.25
N LYS A 420 -3.66 1.42 27.63
CA LYS A 420 -4.17 2.79 27.49
C LYS A 420 -5.32 2.82 26.49
N VAL A 421 -6.57 2.93 26.98
CA VAL A 421 -7.78 3.00 26.17
C VAL A 421 -8.28 4.44 26.11
N HIS A 422 -8.84 4.83 24.98
CA HIS A 422 -9.58 6.07 24.82
C HIS A 422 -11.06 5.80 25.15
N MET A 423 -11.61 6.55 26.10
CA MET A 423 -13.03 6.49 26.46
C MET A 423 -13.69 7.82 26.13
N LEU A 424 -14.87 7.74 25.54
CA LEU A 424 -15.75 8.88 25.41
C LEU A 424 -16.28 9.24 26.81
N LYS A 425 -16.16 10.49 27.21
CA LYS A 425 -16.76 10.97 28.47
C LYS A 425 -18.29 10.95 28.35
N ALA A 426 -18.97 11.05 29.49
CA ALA A 426 -20.43 11.05 29.55
C ALA A 426 -21.07 12.19 28.73
N ASN A 427 -20.33 13.26 28.44
CA ASN A 427 -20.80 14.33 27.56
C ASN A 427 -20.89 13.92 26.08
N GLY A 428 -20.34 12.76 25.69
CA GLY A 428 -20.43 12.24 24.34
C GLY A 428 -19.47 12.89 23.32
N GLU A 429 -18.69 13.90 23.72
CA GLU A 429 -17.90 14.75 22.80
C GLU A 429 -16.39 14.74 23.08
N THR A 430 -15.98 14.30 24.28
CA THR A 430 -14.57 14.40 24.68
C THR A 430 -13.97 13.04 25.00
N TRP A 431 -12.75 12.81 24.52
CA TRP A 431 -12.03 11.56 24.71
C TRP A 431 -10.99 11.65 25.83
N GLU A 432 -11.09 10.78 26.83
CA GLU A 432 -10.13 10.67 27.91
C GLU A 432 -9.26 9.41 27.75
N LYS A 433 -7.96 9.51 28.10
CA LYS A 433 -7.04 8.37 28.11
C LYS A 433 -7.04 7.75 29.51
N ARG A 434 -7.43 6.48 29.65
CA ARG A 434 -7.31 5.73 30.90
C ARG A 434 -6.61 4.40 30.70
N VAL A 435 -5.90 3.92 31.74
CA VAL A 435 -5.28 2.59 31.75
C VAL A 435 -6.26 1.62 32.37
N ARG A 436 -6.76 0.66 31.58
CA ARG A 436 -7.73 -0.37 32.02
C ARG A 436 -7.63 -1.63 31.14
N TRP A 437 -8.34 -2.68 31.54
CA TRP A 437 -8.58 -3.87 30.71
C TRP A 437 -9.47 -3.51 29.52
N ASN A 438 -9.20 -4.13 28.37
CA ASN A 438 -9.91 -3.83 27.13
C ASN A 438 -11.24 -4.60 27.04
N LEU A 439 -11.27 -5.86 27.49
CA LEU A 439 -12.48 -6.71 27.54
C LEU A 439 -13.26 -6.75 26.22
N GLY A 440 -12.55 -6.89 25.09
CA GLY A 440 -13.15 -7.00 23.75
C GLY A 440 -13.87 -5.74 23.25
N ARG A 441 -13.59 -4.58 23.85
CA ARG A 441 -14.19 -3.30 23.42
C ARG A 441 -13.80 -2.96 21.99
N HIS A 442 -14.79 -2.62 21.18
CA HIS A 442 -14.61 -2.17 19.80
C HIS A 442 -13.72 -0.92 19.69
N ARG A 443 -13.15 -0.74 18.50
CA ARG A 443 -12.28 0.39 18.14
C ARG A 443 -12.95 1.73 18.39
N ALA A 444 -12.12 2.71 18.72
CA ALA A 444 -12.54 4.10 18.85
C ALA A 444 -12.22 4.84 17.55
N CYS A 445 -13.25 5.26 16.83
CA CYS A 445 -13.13 6.17 15.71
C CYS A 445 -13.25 7.61 16.23
N ARG A 446 -12.18 8.39 16.04
CA ARG A 446 -12.05 9.76 16.59
C ARG A 446 -12.00 10.82 15.50
N GLN A 447 -12.32 10.44 14.27
CA GLN A 447 -12.46 11.37 13.16
C GLN A 447 -13.85 12.00 13.27
N ASN A 448 -13.98 13.29 12.95
CA ASN A 448 -15.28 13.96 12.94
C ASN A 448 -16.14 13.46 11.77
N GLN A 449 -15.49 13.22 10.63
CA GLN A 449 -16.11 12.76 9.37
C GLN A 449 -15.32 11.56 8.82
N PRO A 450 -15.41 10.38 9.47
CA PRO A 450 -14.75 9.17 8.96
C PRO A 450 -15.34 8.74 7.62
N LYS A 451 -14.47 8.28 6.73
CA LYS A 451 -14.87 7.75 5.42
C LYS A 451 -15.00 6.23 5.46
N ILE A 452 -16.10 5.68 4.96
CA ILE A 452 -16.34 4.24 4.80
C ILE A 452 -16.37 3.86 3.33
N HIS A 453 -16.03 2.62 3.02
CA HIS A 453 -16.25 2.08 1.69
C HIS A 453 -17.76 1.91 1.42
N TRP A 454 -18.20 2.05 0.17
CA TRP A 454 -19.62 2.00 -0.19
C TRP A 454 -20.29 0.67 0.19
N THR A 455 -19.53 -0.44 0.18
CA THR A 455 -20.03 -1.76 0.60
C THR A 455 -20.46 -1.78 2.06
N VAL A 456 -19.86 -0.96 2.93
CA VAL A 456 -20.27 -0.84 4.34
C VAL A 456 -21.67 -0.25 4.44
N GLN A 457 -21.90 0.87 3.74
CA GLN A 457 -23.21 1.52 3.70
C GLN A 457 -24.26 0.57 3.11
N HIS A 458 -23.94 -0.07 1.99
CA HIS A 458 -24.84 -1.00 1.32
C HIS A 458 -25.28 -2.15 2.24
N MET A 459 -24.35 -2.77 2.98
CA MET A 459 -24.68 -3.84 3.92
C MET A 459 -25.46 -3.35 5.15
N MET A 460 -25.33 -2.08 5.53
CA MET A 460 -26.18 -1.45 6.55
C MET A 460 -27.61 -1.23 6.03
N ASP A 461 -27.75 -0.80 4.77
CA ASP A 461 -29.05 -0.60 4.13
C ASP A 461 -29.81 -1.93 3.97
N GLU A 462 -29.09 -3.02 3.65
CA GLU A 462 -29.64 -4.40 3.67
C GLU A 462 -29.94 -4.92 5.09
N LYS A 463 -29.64 -4.16 6.15
CA LYS A 463 -29.76 -4.54 7.57
C LYS A 463 -28.92 -5.78 7.96
N ARG A 464 -27.85 -6.04 7.23
CA ARG A 464 -26.95 -7.20 7.45
C ARG A 464 -25.69 -6.84 8.21
N TYR A 465 -25.40 -5.55 8.35
CA TYR A 465 -24.27 -5.06 9.11
C TYR A 465 -24.64 -3.86 9.98
N ASN A 466 -24.00 -3.76 11.14
CA ASN A 466 -24.09 -2.59 12.01
C ASN A 466 -22.69 -2.26 12.52
N ILE A 467 -22.29 -0.99 12.35
CA ILE A 467 -20.99 -0.52 12.82
C ILE A 467 -20.97 -0.55 14.35
N ARG A 468 -20.07 -1.37 14.91
CA ARG A 468 -19.87 -1.47 16.36
C ARG A 468 -18.75 -0.56 16.88
N ALA A 469 -18.05 0.13 15.99
CA ALA A 469 -16.99 1.07 16.34
C ALA A 469 -17.56 2.20 17.21
N ARG A 470 -16.84 2.54 18.29
CA ARG A 470 -17.19 3.63 19.20
C ARG A 470 -16.86 4.96 18.53
N VAL A 471 -17.87 5.76 18.31
CA VAL A 471 -17.79 7.11 17.72
C VAL A 471 -18.25 8.15 18.72
N ASP A 472 -17.91 9.40 18.42
CA ASP A 472 -18.50 10.59 19.06
C ASP A 472 -19.97 10.73 18.64
N ASN A 473 -20.80 11.39 19.47
CA ASN A 473 -22.20 11.66 19.15
C ASN A 473 -22.38 12.54 17.91
N VAL A 474 -21.40 13.40 17.60
CA VAL A 474 -21.45 14.29 16.41
C VAL A 474 -20.86 13.64 15.15
N CYS A 475 -20.39 12.40 15.25
CA CYS A 475 -19.73 11.70 14.15
C CYS A 475 -20.71 11.34 13.04
N THR A 476 -20.39 11.73 11.80
CA THR A 476 -21.16 11.38 10.61
C THR A 476 -20.28 10.58 9.64
N TRP A 477 -20.75 9.40 9.25
CA TRP A 477 -20.04 8.54 8.30
C TRP A 477 -20.27 9.04 6.87
N HIS A 478 -19.20 9.16 6.10
CA HIS A 478 -19.26 9.53 4.69
C HIS A 478 -18.75 8.41 3.81
N ILE A 479 -19.31 8.24 2.63
CA ILE A 479 -18.75 7.29 1.67
C ILE A 479 -17.47 7.89 1.08
N ALA A 480 -16.41 7.10 0.99
CA ALA A 480 -15.23 7.48 0.22
C ALA A 480 -15.60 7.44 -1.28
N ASP A 481 -15.65 8.61 -1.91
CA ASP A 481 -15.75 8.75 -3.37
C ASP A 481 -14.47 8.28 -4.07
#